data_AF-A0AAN0ILG2-F1
#
_entry.id   AF-A0AAN0ILG2-F1
#
_cell.length_a   1.000
_cell.length_b   1.000
_cell.length_c   1.000
_cell.angle_alpha   90.00
_cell.angle_beta   90.00
_cell.angle_gamma   90.00
#
_symmetry.space_group_name_H-M   'P 1'
#
loop_
_entity.id
_entity.type
_entity.pdbx_description
1 polymer ?
#
loop_
_entity_poly.entity_id
_entity_poly.type
_entity_poly.pdbx_seq_one_letter_code
_entity_poly.pdbx_strand_id
1 'polypeptide(L)'
;MDRSHVPSLAQNISSLPLSYIVPWPLSNRQLMLAAGDSAGTLHILEIPWSLSHASSNELLIMESFFDREVKRLDFVSERNRMREIEKKALDEKKASAHDDEEEDKKNELQKDDEEKYELEYRDYLKLEQSLLIELGLRQPADEN
;
A
#
# COMPACT_ATOMS: atom_id res chain seq x y z
N MET A 1 9.13 -22.18 -0.15
CA MET A 1 7.85 -21.86 0.52
C MET A 1 7.86 -22.57 1.85
N ASP A 2 7.85 -21.81 2.95
CA ASP A 2 7.81 -22.36 4.31
C ASP A 2 6.45 -23.05 4.58
N ARG A 3 6.48 -24.20 5.25
CA ARG A 3 5.31 -25.02 5.62
C ARG A 3 5.27 -25.35 7.11
N SER A 4 5.97 -24.56 7.94
CA SER A 4 5.98 -24.66 9.41
C SER A 4 4.58 -24.74 10.05
N HIS A 5 3.56 -24.14 9.42
CA HIS A 5 2.17 -24.15 9.88
C HIS A 5 1.40 -25.45 9.57
N VAL A 6 1.94 -26.33 8.73
CA VAL A 6 1.27 -27.56 8.30
C VAL A 6 1.57 -28.67 9.32
N PRO A 7 0.59 -29.50 9.71
CA PRO A 7 0.86 -30.62 10.60
C PRO A 7 1.89 -31.57 9.97
N SER A 8 2.89 -31.98 10.76
CA SER A 8 3.90 -32.96 10.33
C SER A 8 3.31 -34.36 10.16
N LEU A 9 2.32 -34.71 10.99
CA LEU A 9 1.59 -35.97 10.96
C LEU A 9 0.12 -35.73 11.32
N ALA A 10 -0.78 -36.31 10.55
CA ALA A 10 -2.20 -36.34 10.85
C ALA A 10 -2.67 -37.80 10.92
N GLN A 11 -3.29 -38.18 12.04
CA GLN A 11 -3.83 -39.52 12.25
C GLN A 11 -5.25 -39.39 12.83
N ASN A 12 -6.19 -40.13 12.23
CA ASN A 12 -7.54 -40.25 12.76
C ASN A 12 -7.58 -41.35 13.83
N ILE A 13 -8.12 -41.02 15.00
CA ILE A 13 -8.19 -41.93 16.16
C ILE A 13 -9.60 -42.48 16.35
N SER A 14 -10.62 -41.67 16.10
CA SER A 14 -12.04 -42.05 16.18
C SER A 14 -12.80 -41.46 14.99
N SER A 15 -13.90 -42.09 14.61
CA SER A 15 -14.87 -41.53 13.66
C SER A 15 -15.77 -40.46 14.30
N LEU A 16 -15.79 -40.39 15.63
CA LEU A 16 -16.54 -39.42 16.41
C LEU A 16 -15.63 -38.28 16.90
N PRO A 17 -16.19 -37.09 17.19
CA PRO A 17 -15.43 -35.99 17.76
C PRO A 17 -14.76 -36.38 19.08
N LEU A 18 -13.52 -35.94 19.27
CA LEU A 18 -12.80 -36.11 20.53
C LEU A 18 -13.26 -35.07 21.54
N SER A 19 -13.56 -35.51 22.76
CA SER A 19 -13.96 -34.68 23.88
C SER A 19 -12.76 -34.21 24.70
N TYR A 20 -11.74 -35.06 24.85
CA TYR A 20 -10.55 -34.75 25.64
C TYR A 20 -9.31 -35.47 25.13
N ILE A 21 -8.15 -34.84 25.24
CA ILE A 21 -6.85 -35.40 24.83
C ILE A 21 -5.81 -35.07 25.91
N VAL A 22 -5.09 -36.08 26.39
CA VAL A 22 -4.04 -35.93 27.41
C VAL A 22 -2.81 -36.76 27.06
N PRO A 23 -1.63 -36.14 26.90
CA PRO A 23 -0.38 -36.86 26.90
C PRO A 23 -0.04 -37.31 28.34
N TRP A 24 0.28 -38.59 28.51
CA TRP A 24 0.64 -39.19 29.79
C TRP A 24 2.03 -39.84 29.70
N PRO A 25 3.08 -39.25 30.30
CA PRO A 25 4.40 -39.85 30.33
C PRO A 25 4.37 -41.07 31.25
N LEU A 26 4.48 -42.27 30.68
CA LEU A 26 4.52 -43.51 31.46
C LEU A 26 5.94 -43.78 31.97
N SER A 27 6.96 -43.42 31.21
CA SER A 27 8.37 -43.50 31.60
C SER A 27 9.20 -42.45 30.83
N ASN A 28 10.48 -42.31 31.17
CA ASN A 28 11.43 -41.49 30.39
C ASN A 28 11.56 -41.92 28.92
N ARG A 29 11.03 -43.09 28.56
CA ARG A 29 11.11 -43.63 27.20
C ARG A 29 9.77 -43.80 26.50
N GLN A 30 8.66 -43.67 27.22
CA GLN A 30 7.34 -43.97 26.70
C GLN A 30 6.38 -42.85 27.06
N LEU A 31 5.79 -42.27 26.02
CA LEU A 31 4.73 -41.30 26.12
C LEU A 31 3.45 -41.94 25.58
N MET A 32 2.43 -42.02 26.43
CA MET A 32 1.11 -42.47 26.05
C MET A 32 0.22 -41.26 25.74
N LEU A 33 -0.78 -41.45 24.91
CA LEU A 33 -1.80 -40.45 24.59
C LEU A 33 -3.16 -41.05 24.89
N ALA A 34 -3.87 -40.46 25.84
CA ALA A 34 -5.26 -40.78 26.13
C ALA A 34 -6.16 -39.81 25.37
N ALA A 35 -7.09 -40.33 24.57
CA ALA A 35 -8.07 -39.54 23.83
C ALA A 35 -9.48 -40.09 24.10
N GLY A 36 -10.34 -39.27 24.71
CA GLY A 36 -11.75 -39.58 24.92
C GLY A 36 -12.59 -39.12 23.73
N ASP A 37 -13.50 -39.95 23.25
CA ASP A 37 -14.49 -39.58 22.23
C ASP A 37 -15.78 -39.00 22.85
N SER A 38 -16.73 -38.60 22.00
CA SER A 38 -18.05 -38.11 22.43
C SER A 38 -19.04 -39.23 22.79
N ALA A 39 -18.73 -40.49 22.49
CA ALA A 39 -19.54 -41.65 22.85
C ALA A 39 -19.17 -42.23 24.23
N GLY A 40 -18.10 -41.74 24.86
CA GLY A 40 -17.59 -42.23 26.14
C GLY A 40 -16.52 -43.32 26.02
N THR A 41 -15.99 -43.57 24.82
CA THR A 41 -14.87 -44.47 24.58
C THR A 41 -13.55 -43.76 24.89
N LEU A 42 -12.65 -44.47 25.59
CA LEU A 42 -11.29 -44.01 25.82
C LEU A 42 -10.32 -44.75 24.90
N HIS A 43 -9.60 -44.00 24.06
CA HIS A 43 -8.53 -44.50 23.21
C HIS A 43 -7.17 -44.23 23.88
N ILE A 44 -6.31 -45.25 23.95
CA ILE A 44 -4.95 -45.14 24.47
C ILE A 44 -3.98 -45.50 23.35
N LEU A 45 -3.06 -44.59 23.04
CA LEU A 45 -2.09 -44.73 21.96
C LEU A 45 -0.67 -44.55 22.53
N GLU A 46 0.30 -45.31 22.02
CA GLU A 46 1.71 -45.06 22.30
C GLU A 46 2.27 -44.09 21.26
N ILE A 47 2.90 -43.00 21.71
CA ILE A 47 3.54 -42.03 20.84
C ILE A 47 4.93 -42.55 20.45
N PRO A 48 5.28 -42.60 19.15
CA PRO A 48 6.62 -42.97 18.70
C PRO A 48 7.72 -42.10 19.31
N TRP A 49 8.91 -42.67 19.47
CA TRP A 49 10.07 -41.98 20.01
C TRP A 49 10.40 -40.67 19.29
N SER A 50 10.24 -40.66 17.96
CA SER A 50 10.54 -39.51 17.09
C SER A 50 9.64 -38.30 17.33
N LEU A 51 8.46 -38.48 17.92
CA LEU A 51 7.56 -37.39 18.29
C LEU A 51 7.63 -37.05 19.78
N SER A 52 8.16 -37.98 20.59
CA SER A 52 8.30 -37.79 22.04
C SER A 52 9.55 -37.00 22.42
N HIS A 53 10.59 -37.02 21.59
CA HIS A 53 11.86 -36.36 21.86
C HIS A 53 12.21 -35.40 20.72
N ALA A 54 12.60 -34.19 21.11
CA ALA A 54 13.14 -33.21 20.18
C ALA A 54 14.39 -33.77 19.50
N SER A 55 14.48 -33.57 18.20
CA SER A 55 15.70 -33.89 17.45
C SER A 55 16.84 -32.96 17.87
N SER A 56 18.08 -33.43 17.70
CA SER A 56 19.25 -32.59 17.99
C SER A 56 19.18 -31.30 17.15
N ASN A 57 19.30 -30.15 17.83
CA ASN A 57 19.21 -28.79 17.25
C ASN A 57 17.81 -28.30 16.84
N GLU A 58 16.72 -29.04 17.12
CA GLU A 58 15.37 -28.58 16.78
C GLU A 58 15.02 -27.22 17.40
N LEU A 59 15.36 -27.05 18.68
CA LEU A 59 15.15 -25.79 19.40
C LEU A 59 15.92 -24.63 18.74
N LEU A 60 17.19 -24.85 18.41
CA LEU A 60 18.05 -23.85 17.77
C LEU A 60 17.52 -23.47 16.37
N ILE A 61 17.08 -24.46 15.60
CA ILE A 61 16.50 -24.25 14.26
C ILE A 61 15.23 -23.41 14.37
N MET A 62 14.38 -23.74 15.35
CA MET A 62 13.12 -23.03 15.61
C MET A 62 13.36 -21.58 16.06
N GLU A 63 14.30 -21.37 16.97
CA GLU A 63 14.70 -20.03 17.42
C GLU A 63 15.25 -19.19 16.26
N SER A 64 16.18 -19.74 15.47
CA SER A 64 16.71 -19.10 14.27
C SER A 64 15.62 -18.82 13.22
N PHE A 65 14.61 -19.67 13.13
CA PHE A 65 13.45 -19.44 12.28
C PHE A 65 12.64 -18.24 12.76
N PHE A 66 12.28 -18.17 14.04
CA PHE A 66 11.57 -17.02 14.60
C PHE A 66 12.33 -15.72 14.44
N ASP A 67 13.64 -15.71 14.70
CA ASP A 67 14.48 -14.52 14.53
C ASP A 67 14.48 -14.00 13.10
N ARG A 68 14.54 -14.91 12.11
CA ARG A 68 14.45 -14.54 10.70
C ARG A 68 13.08 -13.99 10.35
N GLU A 69 12.03 -14.57 10.89
CA GLU A 69 10.67 -14.15 10.61
C GLU A 69 10.35 -12.77 11.22
N VAL A 70 10.80 -12.50 12.45
CA VAL A 70 10.70 -11.16 13.07
C VAL A 70 11.43 -10.13 12.22
N LYS A 71 12.68 -10.38 11.83
CA LYS A 71 13.44 -9.47 10.95
C LYS A 71 12.77 -9.25 9.60
N ARG A 72 12.15 -10.29 9.04
CA ARG A 72 11.41 -10.20 7.77
C ARG A 72 10.20 -9.29 7.92
N LEU A 73 9.45 -9.42 9.01
CA LEU A 73 8.30 -8.57 9.31
C LEU A 73 8.71 -7.11 9.51
N ASP A 74 9.79 -6.86 10.26
CA ASP A 74 10.34 -5.50 10.45
C ASP A 74 10.73 -4.87 9.12
N PHE A 75 11.43 -5.61 8.26
CA PHE A 75 11.81 -5.14 6.93
C PHE A 75 10.58 -4.82 6.06
N VAL A 76 9.56 -5.67 6.08
CA VAL A 76 8.33 -5.44 5.31
C VAL A 76 7.58 -4.22 5.86
N SER A 77 7.50 -4.08 7.17
CA SER A 77 6.87 -2.93 7.84
C SER A 77 7.56 -1.62 7.47
N GLU A 78 8.88 -1.54 7.60
CA GLU A 78 9.63 -0.33 7.26
C GLU A 78 9.56 -0.03 5.75
N ARG A 79 9.64 -1.06 4.90
CA ARG A 79 9.49 -0.89 3.45
C ARG A 79 8.10 -0.35 3.08
N ASN A 80 7.05 -0.81 3.75
CA ASN A 80 5.70 -0.29 3.52
C ASN A 80 5.59 1.16 3.98
N ARG A 81 6.16 1.49 5.15
CA ARG A 81 6.20 2.87 5.65
C ARG A 81 6.91 3.82 4.69
N MET A 82 8.06 3.42 4.16
CA MET A 82 8.82 4.21 3.19
C MET A 82 8.05 4.40 1.88
N ARG A 83 7.39 3.34 1.39
CA ARG A 83 6.53 3.44 0.20
C ARG A 83 5.35 4.39 0.40
N GLU A 84 4.75 4.41 1.59
CA GLU A 84 3.67 5.34 1.91
C GLU A 84 4.16 6.79 1.93
N ILE A 85 5.34 7.04 2.50
CA ILE A 85 5.97 8.38 2.51
C ILE A 85 6.32 8.82 1.08
N GLU A 86 6.99 7.95 0.30
CA GLU A 86 7.34 8.24 -1.08
C GLU A 86 6.11 8.50 -1.95
N LYS A 87 5.05 7.70 -1.78
CA LYS A 87 3.79 7.89 -2.48
C LYS A 87 3.17 9.24 -2.13
N LYS A 88 3.11 9.58 -0.84
CA LYS A 88 2.55 10.87 -0.39
C LYS A 88 3.34 12.04 -0.94
N ALA A 89 4.68 11.99 -0.90
CA ALA A 89 5.54 13.03 -1.46
C ALA A 89 5.41 13.16 -2.98
N LEU A 90 5.21 12.04 -3.70
CA LEU A 90 4.96 12.05 -5.13
C LEU A 90 3.59 12.65 -5.46
N ASP A 91 2.56 12.32 -4.68
CA ASP A 91 1.21 12.84 -4.85
C ASP A 91 1.17 14.36 -4.55
N GLU A 92 1.89 14.83 -3.52
CA GLU A 92 2.04 16.26 -3.21
C GLU A 92 2.77 17.03 -4.32
N LYS A 93 3.88 16.48 -4.86
CA LYS A 93 4.60 17.10 -5.99
C LYS A 93 3.76 17.15 -7.27
N LYS A 94 2.95 16.12 -7.51
CA LYS A 94 2.03 16.11 -8.67
C LYS A 94 0.91 17.11 -8.49
N ALA A 95 0.38 17.25 -7.27
CA ALA A 95 -0.63 18.26 -6.97
C ALA A 95 -0.07 19.67 -7.17
N SER A 96 1.12 19.97 -6.63
CA SER A 96 1.74 21.29 -6.83
C SER A 96 2.06 21.57 -8.29
N ALA A 97 2.60 20.60 -9.03
CA ALA A 97 2.88 20.77 -10.45
C ALA A 97 1.59 20.99 -11.27
N HIS A 98 0.50 20.31 -10.91
CA HIS A 98 -0.80 20.54 -11.55
C HIS A 98 -1.36 21.93 -11.22
N ASP A 99 -1.21 22.39 -9.97
CA ASP A 99 -1.64 23.73 -9.56
C ASP A 99 -0.83 24.82 -10.28
N ASP A 100 0.49 24.65 -10.41
CA ASP A 100 1.40 25.54 -11.15
C ASP A 100 1.01 25.58 -12.65
N GLU A 101 0.78 24.43 -13.29
CA GLU A 101 0.35 24.36 -14.69
C GLU A 101 -1.01 25.03 -14.94
N GLU A 102 -1.94 24.96 -13.98
CA GLU A 102 -3.24 25.62 -14.08
C GLU A 102 -3.17 27.14 -13.85
N GLU A 103 -2.28 27.61 -12.98
CA GLU A 103 -2.01 29.06 -12.85
C GLU A 103 -1.35 29.62 -14.12
N ASP A 104 -0.36 28.92 -14.68
CA ASP A 104 0.31 29.37 -15.91
C ASP A 104 -0.68 29.51 -17.06
N LYS A 105 -1.57 28.53 -17.27
CA LYS A 105 -2.64 28.62 -18.29
C LYS A 105 -3.57 29.82 -18.06
N LYS A 106 -3.97 30.09 -16.81
CA LYS A 106 -4.83 31.24 -16.51
C LYS A 106 -4.15 32.56 -16.81
N ASN A 107 -2.87 32.69 -16.45
CA ASN A 107 -2.08 33.89 -16.73
C ASN A 107 -1.89 34.10 -18.23
N GLU A 108 -1.70 33.02 -19.00
CA GLU A 108 -1.55 33.07 -20.46
C GLU A 108 -2.86 33.50 -21.12
N LEU A 109 -4.01 32.92 -20.72
CA LEU A 109 -5.33 33.36 -21.19
C LEU A 109 -5.60 34.84 -20.88
N GLN A 110 -5.25 35.31 -19.69
CA GLN A 110 -5.43 36.71 -19.31
C GLN A 110 -4.62 37.66 -20.20
N LYS A 111 -3.37 37.30 -20.53
CA LYS A 111 -2.54 38.08 -21.45
C LYS A 111 -3.13 38.10 -22.86
N ASP A 112 -3.57 36.96 -23.37
CA ASP A 112 -4.19 36.87 -24.68
C ASP A 112 -5.45 37.75 -24.78
N ASP A 113 -6.28 37.75 -23.73
CA ASP A 113 -7.46 38.61 -23.65
C ASP A 113 -7.07 40.10 -23.60
N GLU A 114 -6.06 40.47 -22.82
CA GLU A 114 -5.60 41.85 -22.67
C GLU A 114 -4.98 42.39 -23.97
N GLU A 115 -4.19 41.59 -24.68
CA GLU A 115 -3.66 41.93 -26.01
C GLU A 115 -4.78 42.14 -27.04
N LYS A 116 -5.84 41.33 -26.96
CA LYS A 116 -6.99 41.46 -27.84
C LYS A 116 -7.76 42.76 -27.58
N TYR A 117 -7.97 43.12 -26.31
CA TYR A 117 -8.60 44.40 -25.94
C TYR A 117 -7.77 45.60 -26.43
N GLU A 118 -6.44 45.56 -26.29
CA GLU A 118 -5.55 46.61 -26.80
C GLU A 118 -5.64 46.77 -28.31
N LEU A 119 -5.72 45.65 -29.06
CA LEU A 119 -5.88 45.69 -30.51
C LEU A 119 -7.22 46.31 -30.92
N GLU A 120 -8.32 45.88 -30.28
CA GLU A 120 -9.66 46.41 -30.53
C GLU A 120 -9.74 47.92 -30.21
N TYR A 121 -9.13 48.35 -29.11
CA TYR A 121 -9.06 49.77 -28.73
C TYR A 121 -8.26 50.59 -29.74
N ARG A 122 -7.13 50.06 -30.24
CA ARG A 122 -6.33 50.73 -31.26
C ARG A 122 -7.08 50.90 -32.57
N ASP A 123 -7.87 49.91 -32.96
CA ASP A 123 -8.68 49.98 -34.18
C ASP A 123 -9.88 50.94 -34.01
N TYR A 124 -10.48 51.00 -32.82
CA TYR A 124 -11.46 52.03 -32.47
C TYR A 124 -10.88 53.45 -32.63
N LEU A 125 -9.68 53.71 -32.09
CA LEU A 125 -9.04 55.03 -32.20
C LEU A 125 -8.77 55.45 -33.66
N LYS A 126 -8.36 54.50 -34.51
CA LYS A 126 -8.17 54.79 -35.95
C LYS A 126 -9.49 55.15 -36.62
N LEU A 127 -10.56 54.43 -36.30
CA LEU A 127 -11.89 54.69 -36.85
C LEU A 127 -12.45 56.02 -36.37
N GLU A 128 -12.28 56.35 -35.09
CA GLU A 128 -12.65 57.64 -34.53
C GLU A 128 -11.90 58.78 -35.23
N GLN A 129 -10.59 58.62 -35.44
CA GLN A 129 -9.77 59.58 -36.17
C GLN A 129 -10.25 59.79 -37.61
N SER A 130 -10.52 58.71 -38.35
CA SER A 130 -11.00 58.82 -39.74
C SER A 130 -12.38 59.50 -39.81
N LEU A 131 -13.30 59.17 -38.89
CA LEU A 131 -14.63 59.77 -38.82
C LEU A 131 -14.56 61.28 -38.49
N LEU A 132 -13.70 61.68 -37.55
CA LEU A 132 -13.49 63.08 -37.18
C LEU A 132 -12.91 63.92 -38.34
N ILE A 133 -12.03 63.31 -39.15
CA ILE A 133 -11.51 63.94 -40.38
C ILE A 133 -12.61 64.05 -41.43
N GLU A 134 -13.41 63.01 -41.65
CA GLU A 134 -14.50 62.98 -42.63
C GLU A 134 -15.60 64.02 -42.31
N LEU A 135 -15.95 64.19 -41.03
CA LEU A 135 -16.92 65.19 -40.57
C LEU A 135 -16.37 66.62 -40.53
N GLY A 136 -15.10 66.83 -40.90
CA GLY A 136 -14.45 68.15 -40.91
C GLY A 136 -14.21 68.76 -39.52
N LEU A 137 -14.31 67.96 -38.45
CA LEU A 137 -14.13 68.37 -37.06
C LEU A 137 -12.65 68.37 -36.64
N ARG A 138 -11.76 67.76 -37.44
CA ARG A 138 -10.31 67.70 -37.20
C ARG A 138 -9.54 67.82 -38.54
N GLN A 139 -8.50 68.66 -38.59
CA GLN A 139 -7.61 68.75 -39.77
C GLN A 139 -6.67 67.53 -39.81
N PRO A 140 -6.34 66.98 -41.01
CA PRO A 140 -5.38 65.90 -41.10
C PRO A 140 -4.05 66.37 -40.51
N ALA A 141 -3.47 65.56 -39.62
CA ALA A 141 -2.15 65.87 -39.10
C ALA A 141 -1.15 65.74 -40.26
N ASP A 142 -0.52 66.85 -40.62
CA ASP A 142 0.64 66.84 -41.53
C ASP A 142 1.76 66.00 -40.90
N GLU A 143 2.27 65.04 -41.68
CA GLU A 143 3.46 64.26 -41.34
C GLU A 143 4.69 65.19 -41.27
N ASN A 144 5.38 65.20 -40.13
CA ASN A 144 6.80 65.56 -39.97
C ASN A 144 7.51 64.37 -39.32
#